data_AF-A0AAQ3KH23-F1
#
_entry.id   AF-A0AAQ3KH23-F1
#
_cell.length_a   1.000
_cell.length_b   1.000
_cell.length_c   1.000
_cell.angle_alpha   90.00
_cell.angle_beta   90.00
_cell.angle_gamma   90.00
#
_symmetry.space_group_name_H-M   'P 1'
#
loop_
_entity.id
_entity.type
_entity.pdbx_description
1 polymer ?
#
loop_
_entity_poly.entity_id
_entity_poly.type
_entity_poly.pdbx_seq_one_letter_code
_entity_poly.pdbx_strand_id
1 'polypeptide(L)'
;MRDRGGVLKKASSFLMTTHLHLHLHRAFLFSNPPPPPSPSPAVLIRCANNSAAPPSPVAMADAAISQKRALRSQIRRALKAFSSDQRAQEDVEIQNFVLDSSWFKSSKGLCAYISCDALREVDTSRIVAEVLKNSHAEHDMQVKKRLYVPRVEDKNCNMRMLKISTIEDLVANSMNILEPSPVDADQTEREDVLVASQPVDLFLLPGLSFDRQGRRLGRGGGYD
;
A
#
# COMPACT_ATOMS: atom_id res chain seq x y z
N MET A 1 -30.42 17.47 -20.84
CA MET A 1 -29.23 18.26 -20.47
C MET A 1 -29.27 18.53 -18.96
N ARG A 2 -28.48 17.79 -18.18
CA ARG A 2 -28.05 18.17 -16.83
C ARG A 2 -26.70 17.51 -16.57
N ASP A 3 -25.83 18.35 -16.07
CA ASP A 3 -24.38 18.29 -15.99
C ASP A 3 -23.85 17.07 -15.18
N ARG A 4 -22.92 16.30 -15.76
CA ARG A 4 -22.21 15.16 -15.15
C ARG A 4 -20.69 15.36 -15.25
N GLY A 5 -20.19 16.58 -15.01
CA GLY A 5 -18.77 16.93 -15.18
C GLY A 5 -17.93 17.04 -13.90
N GLY A 6 -18.30 16.40 -12.78
CA GLY A 6 -17.84 16.85 -11.46
C GLY A 6 -17.26 15.84 -10.47
N VAL A 7 -16.86 14.61 -10.86
CA VAL A 7 -16.30 13.62 -9.89
C VAL A 7 -15.05 12.88 -10.41
N LEU A 8 -14.62 13.14 -11.65
CA LEU A 8 -13.54 12.38 -12.31
C LEU A 8 -12.09 12.88 -12.04
N LYS A 9 -11.84 13.65 -10.97
CA LYS A 9 -10.50 14.23 -10.68
C LYS A 9 -9.84 13.77 -9.38
N LYS A 10 -10.40 12.79 -8.65
CA LYS A 10 -9.83 12.39 -7.35
C LYS A 10 -9.32 10.94 -7.25
N ALA A 11 -9.64 10.06 -8.19
CA ALA A 11 -9.13 8.68 -8.17
C ALA A 11 -7.85 8.48 -9.01
N SER A 12 -7.61 9.33 -10.03
CA SER A 12 -6.49 9.14 -10.97
C SER A 12 -5.16 9.80 -10.58
N SER A 13 -5.02 10.37 -9.37
CA SER A 13 -3.78 11.07 -8.94
C SER A 13 -2.84 10.26 -8.05
N PHE A 14 -3.10 8.96 -7.86
CA PHE A 14 -2.44 8.18 -6.81
C PHE A 14 -1.52 7.11 -7.39
N LEU A 15 -0.42 7.57 -7.99
CA LEU A 15 0.87 6.88 -8.17
C LEU A 15 1.74 7.78 -9.09
N MET A 16 2.23 8.91 -8.56
CA MET A 16 3.21 9.71 -9.26
C MET A 16 4.62 9.17 -9.00
N THR A 17 5.15 8.61 -10.07
CA THR A 17 6.54 8.28 -10.36
C THR A 17 7.49 9.43 -10.00
N THR A 18 8.41 9.20 -9.07
CA THR A 18 9.65 9.98 -8.97
C THR A 18 10.66 9.43 -9.97
N HIS A 19 10.75 10.02 -11.17
CA HIS A 19 11.92 9.85 -12.02
C HIS A 19 12.89 10.99 -11.74
N LEU A 20 13.96 10.67 -11.03
CA LEU A 20 15.14 11.50 -10.86
C LEU A 20 15.87 11.55 -12.22
N HIS A 21 15.86 12.70 -12.89
CA HIS A 21 16.82 12.99 -13.96
C HIS A 21 17.78 14.06 -13.45
N LEU A 22 18.99 13.62 -13.19
CA LEU A 22 20.17 14.43 -12.98
C LEU A 22 20.42 15.21 -14.28
N HIS A 23 20.44 16.54 -14.26
CA HIS A 23 21.28 17.33 -15.15
C HIS A 23 21.64 18.69 -14.53
N LEU A 24 22.91 18.99 -14.71
CA LEU A 24 23.75 20.02 -14.12
C LEU A 24 23.57 21.35 -14.88
N HIS A 25 23.51 22.49 -14.16
CA HIS A 25 24.28 23.73 -14.37
C HIS A 25 23.51 25.05 -14.13
N ARG A 26 24.21 25.93 -13.38
CA ARG A 26 24.20 27.42 -13.39
C ARG A 26 22.93 28.10 -12.84
N ALA A 27 22.99 29.19 -12.09
CA ALA A 27 24.07 30.03 -11.58
C ALA A 27 23.53 30.85 -10.38
N PHE A 28 24.46 31.30 -9.54
CA PHE A 28 24.29 32.29 -8.49
C PHE A 28 23.48 33.52 -8.94
N LEU A 29 22.55 34.00 -8.11
CA LEU A 29 22.48 35.41 -7.71
C LEU A 29 21.77 35.52 -6.34
N PHE A 30 22.51 36.07 -5.38
CA PHE A 30 22.05 36.41 -4.02
C PHE A 30 21.14 37.63 -4.06
N SER A 31 20.07 37.61 -3.25
CA SER A 31 19.42 38.82 -2.73
C SER A 31 18.82 38.49 -1.37
N ASN A 32 19.40 39.02 -0.30
CA ASN A 32 18.93 38.83 1.08
C ASN A 32 17.62 39.60 1.33
N PRO A 33 16.64 39.04 2.08
CA PRO A 33 15.48 39.79 2.53
C PRO A 33 15.81 40.74 3.71
N PRO A 34 15.04 41.83 3.92
CA PRO A 34 15.28 42.82 4.96
C PRO A 34 14.97 42.30 6.38
N PRO A 35 15.59 42.88 7.43
CA PRO A 35 15.38 42.46 8.82
C PRO A 35 14.00 42.88 9.37
N PRO A 36 13.45 42.14 10.35
CA PRO A 36 12.17 42.47 10.97
C PRO A 36 12.27 43.67 11.94
N PRO A 37 11.17 44.41 12.17
CA PRO A 37 11.13 45.53 13.12
C PRO A 37 11.16 45.08 14.59
N SER A 38 11.73 45.95 15.44
CA SER A 38 11.91 45.78 16.89
C SER A 38 10.60 45.73 17.70
N PRO A 39 10.57 45.05 18.86
CA PRO A 39 9.35 44.93 19.67
C PRO A 39 9.04 46.20 20.48
N SER A 40 7.78 46.63 20.45
CA SER A 40 7.20 47.62 21.39
C SER A 40 6.83 46.96 22.73
N PRO A 41 6.78 47.72 23.84
CA PRO A 41 6.61 47.18 25.19
C PRO A 41 5.22 46.56 25.42
N ALA A 42 5.22 45.44 26.15
CA ALA A 42 4.10 44.54 26.36
C ALA A 42 2.94 45.17 27.15
N VAL A 43 1.73 45.07 26.61
CA VAL A 43 0.48 45.16 27.39
C VAL A 43 0.19 43.76 27.95
N LEU A 44 0.24 43.64 29.28
CA LEU A 44 0.06 42.38 29.99
C LEU A 44 -1.44 42.02 30.05
N ILE A 45 -1.95 41.33 29.01
CA ILE A 45 -3.25 40.66 29.07
C ILE A 45 -3.06 39.34 29.83
N ARG A 46 -3.64 39.24 31.03
CA ARG A 46 -3.75 37.98 31.79
C ARG A 46 -4.67 37.01 31.03
N CYS A 47 -4.09 36.17 30.19
CA CYS A 47 -4.75 34.94 29.75
C CYS A 47 -4.61 33.90 30.86
N ALA A 48 -5.74 33.31 31.27
CA ALA A 48 -5.75 32.19 32.20
C ALA A 48 -4.95 31.02 31.61
N ASN A 49 -3.83 30.68 32.23
CA ASN A 49 -3.03 29.50 31.91
C ASN A 49 -3.81 28.23 32.28
N ASN A 50 -4.56 27.66 31.33
CA ASN A 50 -4.81 26.23 31.34
C ASN A 50 -3.58 25.53 30.74
N SER A 51 -2.47 25.55 31.47
CA SER A 51 -1.26 24.80 31.12
C SER A 51 -1.43 23.35 31.58
N ALA A 52 -2.24 22.58 30.84
CA ALA A 52 -2.15 21.13 30.93
C ALA A 52 -0.76 20.72 30.44
N ALA A 53 -0.01 19.99 31.28
CA ALA A 53 1.27 19.42 30.88
C ALA A 53 1.09 18.57 29.60
N PRO A 54 2.08 18.54 28.68
CA PRO A 54 1.99 17.70 27.50
C PRO A 54 1.73 16.25 27.92
N PRO A 55 0.83 15.53 27.22
CA PRO A 55 0.47 14.16 27.57
C PRO A 55 1.72 13.27 27.59
N SER A 56 1.76 12.33 28.54
CA SER A 56 2.85 11.36 28.61
C SER A 56 2.95 10.54 27.31
N PRO A 57 4.13 9.96 26.98
CA PRO A 57 4.28 9.12 25.79
C PRO A 57 3.26 7.97 25.72
N VAL A 58 2.88 7.42 26.88
CA VAL A 58 1.84 6.39 27.01
C VAL A 58 0.47 6.95 26.63
N ALA A 59 0.09 8.10 27.18
CA ALA A 59 -1.17 8.75 26.85
C ALA A 59 -1.26 9.16 25.37
N MET A 60 -0.15 9.57 24.76
CA MET A 60 -0.06 9.85 23.32
C MET A 60 -0.24 8.58 22.48
N ALA A 61 0.38 7.47 22.88
CA ALA A 61 0.23 6.19 22.20
C ALA A 61 -1.22 5.68 22.28
N ASP A 62 -1.85 5.75 23.46
CA ASP A 62 -3.25 5.35 23.65
C ASP A 62 -4.21 6.22 22.83
N ALA A 63 -3.97 7.54 22.79
CA ALA A 63 -4.72 8.44 21.94
C ALA A 63 -4.57 8.07 20.45
N ALA A 64 -3.36 7.76 20.00
CA ALA A 64 -3.10 7.34 18.62
C ALA A 64 -3.78 6.00 18.29
N ILE A 65 -3.77 5.03 19.21
CA ILE A 65 -4.46 3.73 19.05
C ILE A 65 -5.96 3.94 18.92
N SER A 66 -6.55 4.79 19.78
CA SER A 66 -7.97 5.13 19.75
C SER A 66 -8.37 5.83 18.44
N GLN A 67 -7.58 6.82 18.01
CA GLN A 67 -7.79 7.51 16.74
C GLN A 67 -7.71 6.55 15.54
N LYS A 68 -6.68 5.68 15.50
CA LYS A 68 -6.57 4.64 14.46
C LYS A 68 -7.78 3.70 14.49
N ARG A 69 -8.28 3.30 15.67
CA ARG A 69 -9.48 2.45 15.80
C ARG A 69 -10.74 3.15 15.26
N ALA A 70 -10.95 4.41 15.62
CA ALA A 70 -12.07 5.20 15.13
C ALA A 70 -12.03 5.35 13.60
N LEU A 71 -10.85 5.66 13.05
CA LEU A 71 -10.65 5.78 11.61
C LEU A 71 -10.90 4.46 10.88
N ARG A 72 -10.39 3.32 11.39
CA ARG A 72 -10.68 2.00 10.81
C ARG A 72 -12.18 1.74 10.73
N SER A 73 -12.93 2.06 11.78
CA SER A 73 -14.39 1.89 11.80
C SER A 73 -15.09 2.78 10.77
N GLN A 74 -14.65 4.04 10.63
CA GLN A 74 -15.19 4.95 9.62
C GLN A 74 -14.93 4.44 8.19
N ILE A 75 -13.69 4.04 7.89
CA ILE A 75 -13.32 3.55 6.57
C ILE A 75 -14.05 2.25 6.22
N ARG A 76 -14.18 1.30 7.16
CA ARG A 76 -14.97 0.07 6.93
C ARG A 76 -16.43 0.38 6.59
N ARG A 77 -17.05 1.38 7.24
CA ARG A 77 -18.42 1.81 6.88
C ARG A 77 -18.47 2.41 5.48
N ALA A 78 -17.52 3.28 5.14
CA ALA A 78 -17.45 3.87 3.81
C ALA A 78 -17.27 2.79 2.73
N LEU A 79 -16.33 1.86 2.90
CA LEU A 79 -16.12 0.75 1.97
C LEU A 79 -17.37 -0.12 1.80
N LYS A 80 -18.13 -0.37 2.88
CA LYS A 80 -19.40 -1.12 2.80
C LYS A 80 -20.51 -0.39 2.05
N ALA A 81 -20.44 0.94 1.94
CA ALA A 81 -21.42 1.74 1.22
C ALA A 81 -21.22 1.70 -0.31
N PHE A 82 -20.07 1.22 -0.79
CA PHE A 82 -19.83 1.01 -2.23
C PHE A 82 -20.73 -0.12 -2.74
N SER A 83 -21.41 0.16 -3.86
CA SER A 83 -22.05 -0.90 -4.64
C SER A 83 -21.03 -1.88 -5.21
N SER A 84 -21.47 -3.10 -5.53
CA SER A 84 -20.65 -4.11 -6.21
C SER A 84 -20.07 -3.57 -7.51
N ASP A 85 -20.89 -2.86 -8.29
CA ASP A 85 -20.55 -2.44 -9.64
C ASP A 85 -19.53 -1.30 -9.62
N GLN A 86 -19.69 -0.33 -8.70
CA GLN A 86 -18.71 0.72 -8.51
C GLN A 86 -17.36 0.14 -8.08
N ARG A 87 -17.35 -0.80 -7.14
CA ARG A 87 -16.11 -1.43 -6.70
C ARG A 87 -15.46 -2.22 -7.84
N ALA A 88 -16.21 -3.02 -8.58
CA ALA A 88 -15.69 -3.79 -9.70
C ALA A 88 -15.09 -2.89 -10.79
N GLN A 89 -15.74 -1.75 -11.09
CA GLN A 89 -15.22 -0.77 -12.04
C GLN A 89 -13.89 -0.17 -11.55
N GLU A 90 -13.82 0.26 -10.30
CA GLU A 90 -12.60 0.81 -9.71
C GLU A 90 -11.47 -0.24 -9.65
N ASP A 91 -11.78 -1.48 -9.29
CA ASP A 91 -10.84 -2.61 -9.29
C ASP A 91 -10.24 -2.84 -10.68
N VAL A 92 -11.06 -2.79 -11.74
CA VAL A 92 -10.59 -2.92 -13.12
C VAL A 92 -9.66 -1.78 -13.52
N GLU A 93 -10.02 -0.54 -13.18
CA GLU A 93 -9.21 0.64 -13.48
C GLU A 93 -7.85 0.60 -12.78
N ILE A 94 -7.82 0.24 -11.49
CA ILE A 94 -6.57 0.11 -10.73
C ILE A 94 -5.69 -0.99 -11.31
N GLN A 95 -6.26 -2.17 -11.60
CA GLN A 95 -5.48 -3.27 -12.17
C GLN A 95 -4.93 -2.93 -13.56
N ASN A 96 -5.71 -2.27 -14.43
CA ASN A 96 -5.23 -1.80 -15.73
C ASN A 96 -4.06 -0.82 -15.56
N PHE A 97 -4.17 0.14 -14.64
CA PHE A 97 -3.10 1.09 -14.37
C PHE A 97 -1.79 0.40 -13.97
N VAL A 98 -1.86 -0.60 -13.08
CA VAL A 98 -0.68 -1.38 -12.68
C VAL A 98 -0.10 -2.13 -13.87
N LEU A 99 -0.94 -2.90 -14.58
CA LEU A 99 -0.53 -3.74 -15.70
C LEU A 99 0.10 -2.93 -16.84
N ASP A 100 -0.42 -1.72 -17.10
CA ASP A 100 0.06 -0.86 -18.19
C ASP A 100 1.34 -0.11 -17.86
N SER A 101 1.68 0.01 -16.57
CA SER A 101 2.82 0.78 -16.10
C SER A 101 4.18 0.20 -16.53
N SER A 102 5.14 1.08 -16.82
CA SER A 102 6.51 0.67 -17.15
C SER A 102 7.21 -0.03 -15.98
N TRP A 103 6.98 0.43 -14.74
CA TRP A 103 7.60 -0.15 -13.54
C TRP A 103 7.08 -1.57 -13.25
N PHE A 104 5.82 -1.87 -13.53
CA PHE A 104 5.33 -3.24 -13.46
C PHE A 104 5.91 -4.09 -14.58
N LYS A 105 5.89 -3.60 -15.83
CA LYS A 105 6.44 -4.32 -16.99
C LYS A 105 7.92 -4.63 -16.84
N SER A 106 8.72 -3.75 -16.24
CA SER A 106 10.17 -3.96 -16.04
C SER A 106 10.53 -4.78 -14.80
N SER A 107 9.61 -5.01 -13.85
CA SER A 107 9.90 -5.78 -12.63
C SER A 107 10.23 -7.25 -12.92
N LYS A 108 10.93 -7.90 -12.01
CA LYS A 108 11.28 -9.33 -12.05
C LYS A 108 10.89 -10.06 -10.78
N GLY A 109 10.74 -9.35 -9.66
CA GLY A 109 10.20 -9.86 -8.41
C GLY A 109 9.03 -9.00 -7.93
N LEU A 110 7.90 -9.64 -7.63
CA LEU A 110 6.69 -9.03 -7.11
C LEU A 110 6.27 -9.70 -5.81
N CYS A 111 6.00 -8.89 -4.81
CA CYS A 111 5.25 -9.25 -3.61
C CYS A 111 3.82 -8.73 -3.76
N ALA A 112 2.81 -9.59 -3.67
CA ALA A 112 1.42 -9.18 -3.75
C ALA A 112 0.53 -9.98 -2.80
N TYR A 113 -0.46 -9.32 -2.21
CA TYR A 113 -1.53 -10.00 -1.46
C TYR A 113 -2.52 -10.66 -2.41
N ILE A 114 -3.16 -11.74 -1.95
CA ILE A 114 -4.35 -12.30 -2.60
C ILE A 114 -5.57 -11.59 -2.05
N SER A 115 -6.29 -10.91 -2.93
CA SER A 115 -7.51 -10.20 -2.57
C SER A 115 -8.58 -11.15 -2.04
N CYS A 116 -9.18 -10.78 -0.91
CA CYS A 116 -10.30 -11.48 -0.30
C CYS A 116 -11.53 -10.56 -0.31
N ASP A 117 -12.63 -11.01 -0.90
CA ASP A 117 -13.84 -10.19 -1.03
C ASP A 117 -14.40 -9.75 0.34
N ALA A 118 -14.35 -10.63 1.34
CA ALA A 118 -14.77 -10.33 2.72
C ALA A 118 -13.98 -9.16 3.35
N LEU A 119 -12.73 -8.96 2.90
CA LEU A 119 -11.89 -7.87 3.36
C LEU A 119 -12.20 -6.55 2.64
N ARG A 120 -12.86 -6.59 1.47
CA ARG A 120 -13.14 -5.42 0.61
C ARG A 120 -11.86 -4.64 0.26
N GLU A 121 -10.78 -5.36 0.00
CA GLU A 121 -9.54 -4.81 -0.58
C GLU A 121 -9.68 -4.67 -2.09
N VAL A 122 -8.72 -4.02 -2.75
CA VAL A 122 -8.71 -3.97 -4.21
C VAL A 122 -8.49 -5.38 -4.76
N ASP A 123 -9.21 -5.75 -5.82
CA ASP A 123 -8.94 -7.03 -6.49
C ASP A 123 -7.56 -7.01 -7.17
N THR A 124 -6.77 -8.05 -6.96
CA THR A 124 -5.43 -8.22 -7.55
C THR A 124 -5.35 -9.40 -8.53
N SER A 125 -6.48 -10.07 -8.79
CA SER A 125 -6.53 -11.33 -9.54
C SER A 125 -5.90 -11.26 -10.93
N ARG A 126 -6.09 -10.16 -11.68
CA ARG A 126 -5.53 -10.00 -13.04
C ARG A 126 -4.03 -9.76 -13.01
N ILE A 127 -3.54 -9.01 -12.00
CA ILE A 127 -2.11 -8.78 -11.81
C ILE A 127 -1.41 -10.11 -11.48
N VAL A 128 -1.98 -10.86 -10.54
CA VAL A 128 -1.48 -12.20 -10.16
C VAL A 128 -1.48 -13.13 -11.38
N ALA A 129 -2.60 -13.21 -12.11
CA ALA A 129 -2.71 -14.04 -13.29
C ALA A 129 -1.71 -13.66 -14.39
N GLU A 130 -1.44 -12.37 -14.60
CA GLU A 130 -0.45 -11.91 -15.59
C GLU A 130 0.96 -12.38 -15.25
N VAL A 131 1.36 -12.30 -13.98
CA VAL A 131 2.68 -12.77 -13.53
C VAL A 131 2.80 -14.28 -13.68
N LEU A 132 1.75 -15.03 -13.35
CA LEU A 132 1.72 -16.49 -13.45
C LEU A 132 1.63 -17.00 -14.90
N LYS A 133 0.94 -16.30 -15.82
CA LYS A 133 0.91 -16.67 -17.25
C LYS A 133 2.28 -16.63 -17.90
N ASN A 134 3.03 -15.56 -17.64
CA ASN A 134 4.39 -15.38 -18.15
C ASN A 134 5.41 -16.37 -17.54
N SER A 135 4.97 -17.23 -16.62
CA SER A 135 5.81 -18.25 -15.98
C SER A 135 5.97 -19.53 -16.78
N HIS A 136 5.15 -19.76 -17.81
CA HIS A 136 5.06 -21.00 -18.59
C HIS A 136 5.46 -20.85 -20.07
N ALA A 137 5.79 -19.63 -20.52
CA ALA A 137 6.20 -19.39 -21.90
C ALA A 137 7.67 -19.80 -22.11
N GLU A 138 7.90 -21.06 -22.51
CA GLU A 138 9.21 -21.63 -22.86
C GLU A 138 9.89 -20.94 -24.07
N HIS A 139 9.13 -20.18 -24.86
CA HIS A 139 9.57 -19.68 -26.18
C HIS A 139 9.71 -18.17 -26.31
N ASP A 140 9.35 -17.39 -25.29
CA ASP A 140 9.50 -15.95 -25.35
C ASP A 140 10.71 -15.51 -24.52
N MET A 141 11.51 -14.59 -25.06
CA MET A 141 12.78 -14.13 -24.49
C MET A 141 12.58 -13.24 -23.23
N GLN A 142 11.40 -13.34 -22.62
CA GLN A 142 10.94 -12.48 -21.55
C GLN A 142 11.24 -13.11 -20.20
N VAL A 143 11.93 -12.36 -19.33
CA VAL A 143 12.34 -12.84 -18.01
C VAL A 143 11.10 -13.15 -17.17
N LYS A 144 10.99 -14.41 -16.73
CA LYS A 144 9.95 -14.87 -15.80
C LYS A 144 9.93 -14.00 -14.54
N LYS A 145 8.80 -13.33 -14.31
CA LYS A 145 8.55 -12.61 -13.05
C LYS A 145 8.28 -13.62 -11.93
N ARG A 146 8.89 -13.40 -10.77
CA ARG A 146 8.68 -14.18 -9.55
C ARG A 146 7.59 -13.53 -8.72
N LEU A 147 6.62 -14.32 -8.25
CA LEU A 147 5.52 -13.86 -7.40
C LEU A 147 5.65 -14.46 -6.01
N TYR A 148 5.68 -13.60 -5.00
CA TYR A 148 5.65 -13.96 -3.58
C TYR A 148 4.35 -13.45 -2.95
N VAL A 149 3.73 -14.31 -2.14
CA VAL A 149 2.41 -14.08 -1.54
C VAL A 149 2.49 -14.28 -0.03
N PRO A 150 1.80 -13.46 0.78
CA PRO A 150 1.83 -13.59 2.23
C PRO A 150 1.21 -14.90 2.72
N ARG A 151 1.90 -15.53 3.68
CA ARG A 151 1.42 -16.63 4.51
C ARG A 151 1.55 -16.24 5.98
N VAL A 152 0.46 -16.35 6.72
CA VAL A 152 0.47 -16.12 8.17
C VAL A 152 0.86 -17.42 8.86
N GLU A 153 1.95 -17.40 9.63
CA GLU A 153 2.46 -18.59 10.31
C GLU A 153 1.79 -18.80 11.67
N ASP A 154 1.51 -17.71 12.39
CA ASP A 154 0.97 -17.81 13.75
C ASP A 154 0.19 -16.56 14.23
N LYS A 155 -0.23 -16.61 15.49
CA LYS A 155 -0.93 -15.54 16.20
C LYS A 155 -0.01 -14.43 16.73
N ASN A 156 1.30 -14.61 16.62
CA ASN A 156 2.32 -13.63 17.04
C ASN A 156 2.68 -12.66 15.90
N CYS A 157 1.83 -12.58 14.89
CA CYS A 157 2.00 -11.71 13.74
C CYS A 157 3.17 -12.09 12.83
N ASN A 158 3.64 -13.34 12.90
CA ASN A 158 4.66 -13.82 11.99
C ASN A 158 4.06 -14.10 10.61
N MET A 159 4.65 -13.49 9.60
CA MET A 159 4.26 -13.63 8.20
C MET A 159 5.49 -13.90 7.35
N ARG A 160 5.37 -14.87 6.42
CA ARG A 160 6.34 -15.12 5.36
C ARG A 160 5.78 -14.72 4.02
N MET A 161 6.66 -14.38 3.08
CA MET A 161 6.27 -14.14 1.70
C MET A 161 6.83 -15.29 0.86
N LEU A 162 5.97 -16.24 0.50
CA LEU A 162 6.39 -17.47 -0.16
C LEU A 162 6.12 -17.41 -1.66
N LYS A 163 7.05 -17.96 -2.44
CA LYS A 163 6.92 -18.01 -3.89
C LYS A 163 5.81 -18.96 -4.35
N ILE A 164 5.00 -18.50 -5.28
CA ILE A 164 4.06 -19.35 -6.01
C ILE A 164 4.42 -19.41 -7.50
N SER A 165 4.13 -20.55 -8.11
CA SER A 165 4.28 -20.80 -9.54
C SER A 165 2.93 -20.92 -10.23
N THR A 166 1.87 -21.22 -9.49
CA THR A 166 0.50 -21.31 -10.01
C THR A 166 -0.55 -20.97 -8.95
N ILE A 167 -1.81 -20.82 -9.36
CA ILE A 167 -2.92 -20.54 -8.44
C ILE A 167 -3.24 -21.73 -7.53
N GLU A 168 -3.01 -22.96 -8.01
CA GLU A 168 -3.22 -24.19 -7.24
C GLU A 168 -2.26 -24.32 -6.05
N ASP A 169 -1.22 -23.48 -5.97
CA ASP A 169 -0.34 -23.40 -4.81
C ASP A 169 -1.01 -22.80 -3.56
N LEU A 170 -2.16 -22.16 -3.75
CA LEU A 170 -2.89 -21.45 -2.70
C LEU A 170 -3.90 -22.35 -2.00
N VAL A 171 -3.93 -22.25 -0.67
CA VAL A 171 -4.85 -22.94 0.22
C VAL A 171 -5.61 -21.92 1.06
N ALA A 172 -6.89 -22.19 1.33
CA ALA A 172 -7.69 -21.34 2.19
C ALA A 172 -7.32 -21.56 3.67
N ASN A 173 -7.07 -20.48 4.40
CA ASN A 173 -6.93 -20.53 5.85
C ASN A 173 -8.30 -20.50 6.57
N SER A 174 -8.29 -20.47 7.90
CA SER A 174 -9.51 -20.46 8.73
C SER A 174 -10.43 -19.26 8.50
N MET A 175 -9.93 -18.19 7.87
CA MET A 175 -10.71 -17.00 7.49
C MET A 175 -11.08 -16.99 6.00
N ASN A 176 -10.89 -18.11 5.28
CA ASN A 176 -11.11 -18.24 3.85
C ASN A 176 -10.29 -17.25 3.00
N ILE A 177 -9.13 -16.84 3.54
CA ILE A 177 -8.13 -16.08 2.79
C ILE A 177 -7.17 -17.10 2.19
N LEU A 178 -6.90 -16.96 0.90
CA LEU A 178 -5.95 -17.80 0.19
C LEU A 178 -4.52 -17.39 0.53
N GLU A 179 -3.72 -18.37 0.95
CA GLU A 179 -2.30 -18.23 1.27
C GLU A 179 -1.53 -19.42 0.66
N PRO A 180 -0.25 -19.27 0.33
CA PRO A 180 0.52 -20.39 -0.22
C PRO A 180 0.67 -21.50 0.81
N SER A 181 0.60 -22.77 0.38
CA SER A 181 1.06 -23.90 1.18
C SER A 181 2.54 -23.70 1.58
N PRO A 182 3.01 -24.10 2.78
CA PRO A 182 4.42 -23.99 3.16
C PRO A 182 5.37 -24.74 2.21
N VAL A 183 4.86 -25.82 1.60
CA VAL A 183 5.59 -26.69 0.68
C VAL A 183 4.95 -26.69 -0.70
N ASP A 184 5.74 -27.00 -1.72
CA ASP A 184 5.27 -27.22 -3.09
C ASP A 184 4.72 -28.64 -3.33
N ALA A 185 4.37 -28.95 -4.57
CA ALA A 185 3.82 -30.26 -4.96
C ALA A 185 4.79 -31.41 -4.69
N ASP A 186 6.10 -31.15 -4.73
CA ASP A 186 7.17 -32.12 -4.50
C ASP A 186 7.56 -32.21 -3.01
N GLN A 187 6.79 -31.60 -2.11
CA GLN A 187 7.04 -31.52 -0.66
C GLN A 187 8.33 -30.76 -0.30
N THR A 188 8.80 -29.87 -1.19
CA THR A 188 9.95 -29.00 -0.91
C THR A 188 9.49 -27.69 -0.30
N GLU A 189 10.25 -27.15 0.65
CA GLU A 189 9.97 -25.82 1.22
C GLU A 189 9.98 -24.74 0.14
N ARG A 190 8.96 -23.88 0.15
CA ARG A 190 8.90 -22.77 -0.79
C ARG A 190 9.95 -21.71 -0.47
N GLU A 191 10.51 -21.13 -1.53
CA GLU A 191 11.42 -19.98 -1.42
C GLU A 191 10.71 -18.83 -0.70
N ASP A 192 11.24 -18.43 0.46
CA ASP A 192 10.87 -17.20 1.16
C ASP A 192 11.60 -16.02 0.51
N VAL A 193 10.90 -14.90 0.35
CA VAL A 193 11.47 -13.64 -0.16
C VAL A 193 12.76 -13.23 0.56
N LEU A 194 12.88 -13.53 1.86
CA LEU A 194 14.03 -13.14 2.69
C LEU A 194 15.32 -13.88 2.31
N VAL A 195 15.20 -15.05 1.68
CA VAL A 195 16.34 -15.86 1.21
C VAL A 195 16.41 -15.93 -0.31
N ALA A 196 15.62 -15.12 -1.01
CA ALA A 196 15.56 -15.13 -2.46
C ALA A 196 16.89 -14.71 -3.09
N SER A 197 17.29 -15.44 -4.14
CA SER A 197 18.57 -15.21 -4.83
C SER A 197 18.65 -13.88 -5.60
N GLN A 198 17.51 -13.28 -5.92
CA GLN A 198 17.46 -11.96 -6.57
C GLN A 198 16.41 -11.08 -5.87
N PRO A 199 16.59 -9.75 -5.90
CA PRO A 199 15.73 -8.83 -5.16
C PRO A 199 14.28 -8.85 -5.66
N VAL A 200 13.39 -8.34 -4.80
CA VAL A 200 12.02 -7.96 -5.18
C VAL A 200 12.01 -6.49 -5.57
N ASP A 201 11.35 -6.18 -6.68
CA ASP A 201 11.30 -4.83 -7.24
C ASP A 201 10.04 -4.07 -6.82
N LEU A 202 8.95 -4.80 -6.53
CA LEU A 202 7.64 -4.22 -6.29
C LEU A 202 6.89 -4.93 -5.18
N PHE A 203 6.24 -4.14 -4.31
CA PHE A 203 5.32 -4.59 -3.28
C PHE A 203 3.94 -3.97 -3.50
N LEU A 204 2.92 -4.81 -3.67
CA LEU A 204 1.52 -4.41 -3.60
C LEU A 204 1.05 -4.63 -2.16
N LEU A 205 1.00 -3.55 -1.39
CA LEU A 205 0.67 -3.59 0.03
C LEU A 205 -0.85 -3.46 0.26
N PRO A 206 -1.49 -4.37 1.00
CA PRO A 206 -2.88 -4.22 1.40
C PRO A 206 -3.03 -3.15 2.50
N GLY A 207 -4.22 -2.56 2.60
CA GLY A 207 -4.54 -1.57 3.63
C GLY A 207 -6.00 -1.12 3.59
N LEU A 208 -6.49 -0.60 4.71
CA LEU A 208 -7.84 0.00 4.76
C LEU A 208 -7.84 1.39 4.13
N SER A 209 -6.81 2.19 4.40
CA SER A 209 -6.66 3.52 3.82
C SER A 209 -5.20 3.93 3.75
N PHE A 210 -4.91 4.80 2.80
CA PHE A 210 -3.63 5.46 2.61
C PHE A 210 -3.86 6.96 2.52
N ASP A 211 -2.90 7.75 2.96
CA ASP A 211 -2.92 9.20 2.72
C ASP A 211 -1.88 9.62 1.68
N ARG A 212 -1.94 10.90 1.29
CA ARG A 212 -1.07 11.48 0.26
C ARG A 212 0.43 11.47 0.62
N GLN A 213 0.77 11.22 1.88
CA GLN A 213 2.17 11.09 2.32
C GLN A 213 2.63 9.63 2.32
N GLY A 214 1.80 8.69 1.85
CA GLY A 214 2.10 7.27 1.84
C GLY A 214 1.90 6.59 3.20
N ARG A 215 1.32 7.27 4.20
CA ARG A 215 1.05 6.65 5.49
C ARG A 215 -0.12 5.67 5.34
N ARG A 216 0.07 4.46 5.86
CA ARG A 216 -0.88 3.35 5.75
C ARG A 216 -1.63 3.09 7.05
N LEU A 217 -2.93 2.85 6.95
CA LEU A 217 -3.76 2.30 8.02
C LEU A 217 -4.11 0.85 7.71
N GLY A 218 -3.40 -0.10 8.31
CA GLY A 218 -3.72 -1.53 8.22
C GLY A 218 -4.91 -1.93 9.10
N ARG A 219 -5.26 -3.22 9.08
CA ARG A 219 -6.43 -3.77 9.82
C ARG A 219 -6.28 -3.82 11.34
N GLY A 220 -5.04 -3.71 11.83
CA GLY A 220 -4.69 -3.77 13.26
C GLY A 220 -4.02 -5.07 13.70
N GLY A 221 -3.76 -6.01 12.78
CA GLY A 221 -3.05 -7.25 13.07
C GLY A 221 -1.53 -7.11 13.19
N GLY A 222 -0.91 -6.04 12.65
CA GLY A 222 0.53 -5.82 12.81
C GLY A 222 1.44 -6.71 11.96
N TYR A 223 0.91 -7.31 10.89
CA TYR A 223 1.67 -8.18 9.97
C TYR A 223 2.56 -7.43 8.97
N ASP A 224 2.27 -6.16 8.73
CA ASP A 224 2.84 -5.32 7.67
C ASP A 224 3.27 -3.95 8.22
#